data_AF-A0A0C2MNK2-F1
#
_entry.id   AF-A0A0C2MNK2-F1
#
_cell.length_a   1.000
_cell.length_b   1.000
_cell.length_c   1.000
_cell.angle_alpha   90.00
_cell.angle_beta   90.00
_cell.angle_gamma   90.00
#
_symmetry.space_group_name_H-M   'P 1'
#
loop_
_entity.id
_entity.type
_entity.pdbx_description
1 polymer ?
#
loop_
_entity_poly.entity_id
_entity_poly.type
_entity_poly.pdbx_seq_one_letter_code
_entity_poly.pdbx_strand_id
1 'polypeptide(L)'
;MENENFICGRIFFGLAKRIVKNFYAQYQKDFTITAMLFLRDFFLGRKTGMDYSEFGSYVCRLAFEWMNGQKADSSRNIDSVDDIYYYARQKKVSYSLVLNHSVGNQTFYTTSRVYLHDYNFGRYRTVEIADSPEEYKIPGYKLKENLLYTNFKAFEDVNL
;
A
#
# COMPACT_ATOMS: atom_id res chain seq x y z
N MET A 1 -23.33 -28.65 14.03
CA MET A 1 -22.69 -28.30 15.32
C MET A 1 -21.20 -28.36 15.10
N GLU A 2 -20.55 -27.29 15.53
CA GLU A 2 -19.23 -26.85 15.11
C GLU A 2 -18.08 -27.66 15.73
N ASN A 3 -16.91 -27.40 15.14
CA ASN A 3 -15.59 -27.35 15.78
C ASN A 3 -14.94 -28.68 16.14
N GLU A 4 -13.83 -28.97 15.46
CA GLU A 4 -12.50 -29.05 16.07
C GLU A 4 -11.45 -29.48 15.03
N ASN A 5 -11.08 -28.58 14.12
CA ASN A 5 -9.84 -28.71 13.34
C ASN A 5 -9.01 -27.42 13.41
N PHE A 6 -8.92 -26.86 14.62
CA PHE A 6 -8.03 -25.76 15.01
C PHE A 6 -6.60 -26.28 15.32
N ILE A 7 -6.07 -27.16 14.47
CA ILE A 7 -4.76 -27.82 14.64
C ILE A 7 -3.85 -27.45 13.47
N CYS A 8 -3.65 -26.15 13.25
CA CYS A 8 -2.49 -25.68 12.48
C CYS A 8 -1.95 -24.33 12.98
N GLY A 9 -2.79 -23.53 13.68
CA GLY A 9 -2.37 -22.27 14.32
C GLY A 9 -1.63 -22.42 15.66
N ARG A 10 -1.67 -23.59 16.32
CA ARG A 10 -1.09 -23.74 17.68
C ARG A 10 0.41 -24.05 17.72
N ILE A 11 0.98 -24.66 16.69
CA ILE A 11 2.39 -25.08 16.69
C ILE A 11 3.31 -23.91 16.26
N PHE A 12 2.91 -23.10 15.28
CA PHE A 12 3.65 -21.90 14.86
C PHE A 12 3.65 -20.78 15.93
N PHE A 13 2.54 -20.64 16.67
CA PHE A 13 2.47 -19.69 17.80
C PHE A 13 3.27 -20.12 19.02
N GLY A 14 3.55 -21.43 19.20
CA GLY A 14 4.25 -21.97 20.37
C GLY A 14 5.76 -21.72 20.36
N LEU A 15 6.41 -21.88 19.20
CA LEU A 15 7.87 -21.70 19.08
C LEU A 15 8.28 -20.22 18.98
N ALA A 16 7.51 -19.41 18.25
CA ALA A 16 7.71 -17.95 18.18
C ALA A 16 7.48 -17.26 19.54
N LYS A 17 6.53 -17.76 20.36
CA LYS A 17 6.29 -17.24 21.71
C LYS A 17 7.46 -17.45 22.67
N ARG A 18 8.30 -18.48 22.50
CA ARG A 18 9.29 -18.84 23.53
C ARG A 18 10.65 -18.14 23.34
N ILE A 19 11.02 -17.82 22.10
CA ILE A 19 12.25 -17.09 21.76
C ILE A 19 12.03 -15.56 21.87
N VAL A 20 10.82 -15.08 21.59
CA VAL A 20 10.45 -13.65 21.72
C VAL A 20 10.13 -13.26 23.17
N LYS A 21 9.58 -14.18 23.99
CA LYS A 21 9.11 -13.88 25.37
C LYS A 21 10.16 -13.26 26.29
N ASN A 22 11.42 -13.63 26.18
CA ASN A 22 12.43 -13.24 27.17
C ASN A 22 13.22 -11.99 26.78
N PHE A 23 13.15 -11.53 25.53
CA PHE A 23 13.86 -10.32 25.06
C PHE A 23 12.91 -9.16 24.70
N TYR A 24 11.65 -9.44 24.33
CA TYR A 24 10.68 -8.41 23.92
C TYR A 24 9.74 -7.91 25.04
N ALA A 25 9.60 -8.62 26.16
CA ALA A 25 8.52 -8.34 27.12
C ALA A 25 8.56 -6.94 27.77
N GLN A 26 9.72 -6.29 27.82
CA GLN A 26 9.86 -4.96 28.42
C GLN A 26 9.74 -3.80 27.41
N TYR A 27 10.10 -4.02 26.13
CA TYR A 27 9.99 -2.99 25.08
C TYR A 27 8.69 -3.11 24.24
N GLN A 28 8.05 -4.28 24.22
CA GLN A 28 6.85 -4.53 23.41
C GLN A 28 5.58 -3.98 24.05
N LYS A 29 5.49 -3.86 25.39
CA LYS A 29 4.32 -3.26 26.02
C LYS A 29 4.17 -1.79 25.64
N ASP A 30 5.26 -1.04 25.67
CA ASP A 30 5.22 0.40 25.36
C ASP A 30 4.98 0.66 23.86
N PHE A 31 5.59 -0.14 22.97
CA PHE A 31 5.33 -0.03 21.53
C PHE A 31 3.90 -0.45 21.17
N THR A 32 3.36 -1.52 21.76
CA THR A 32 2.00 -1.98 21.44
C THR A 32 0.94 -1.06 22.02
N ILE A 33 1.16 -0.49 23.21
CA ILE A 33 0.27 0.53 23.79
C ILE A 33 0.33 1.81 22.98
N THR A 34 1.51 2.27 22.57
CA THR A 34 1.65 3.48 21.73
C THR A 34 1.04 3.27 20.34
N ALA A 35 1.27 2.12 19.71
CA ALA A 35 0.64 1.77 18.44
C ALA A 35 -0.88 1.62 18.58
N MET A 36 -1.39 1.02 19.66
CA MET A 36 -2.84 0.94 19.92
C MET A 36 -3.46 2.30 20.25
N LEU A 37 -2.78 3.18 20.98
CA LEU A 37 -3.24 4.54 21.26
C LEU A 37 -3.21 5.41 20.00
N PHE A 38 -2.15 5.30 19.19
CA PHE A 38 -2.07 5.96 17.89
C PHE A 38 -3.13 5.44 16.93
N LEU A 39 -3.34 4.12 16.85
CA LEU A 39 -4.42 3.53 16.07
C LEU A 39 -5.78 4.00 16.60
N ARG A 40 -5.98 4.03 17.92
CA ARG A 40 -7.21 4.56 18.54
C ARG A 40 -7.45 6.01 18.17
N ASP A 41 -6.44 6.87 18.28
CA ASP A 41 -6.55 8.30 17.97
C ASP A 41 -6.74 8.53 16.47
N PHE A 42 -6.09 7.73 15.62
CA PHE A 42 -6.30 7.69 14.18
C PHE A 42 -7.75 7.26 13.85
N PHE A 43 -8.25 6.18 14.45
CA PHE A 43 -9.61 5.68 14.26
C PHE A 43 -10.68 6.62 14.85
N LEU A 44 -10.38 7.34 15.91
CA LEU A 44 -11.26 8.37 16.48
C LEU A 44 -11.24 9.64 15.62
N GLY A 45 -10.09 10.01 15.05
CA GLY A 45 -9.96 11.07 14.04
C GLY A 45 -10.77 10.77 12.78
N ARG A 46 -10.84 9.50 12.34
CA ARG A 46 -11.67 9.10 11.19
C ARG A 46 -13.16 9.35 11.33
N LYS A 47 -13.69 9.44 12.56
CA LYS A 47 -15.09 9.81 12.78
C LYS A 47 -15.39 11.24 12.33
N THR A 48 -14.39 12.10 12.15
CA THR A 48 -14.56 13.51 11.76
C THR A 48 -14.43 13.76 10.26
N GLY A 49 -14.16 12.73 9.45
CA GLY A 49 -14.33 12.79 7.98
C GLY A 49 -13.21 13.50 7.20
N MET A 50 -12.05 13.77 7.78
CA MET A 50 -10.86 14.20 7.05
C MET A 50 -9.63 13.41 7.50
N ASP A 51 -9.10 12.58 6.60
CA ASP A 51 -7.94 11.70 6.83
C ASP A 51 -6.73 12.22 6.06
N TYR A 52 -6.06 13.23 6.61
CA TYR A 52 -4.70 13.56 6.20
C TYR A 52 -3.75 12.53 6.84
N SER A 53 -3.02 11.78 6.02
CA SER A 53 -2.01 10.84 6.52
C SER A 53 -0.72 10.93 5.71
N GLU A 54 0.40 10.57 6.33
CA GLU A 54 1.68 10.45 5.64
C GLU A 54 1.89 8.99 5.24
N PHE A 55 1.77 8.68 3.94
CA PHE A 55 2.06 7.34 3.43
C PHE A 55 3.55 7.01 3.46
N GLY A 56 4.44 7.93 3.84
CA GLY A 56 5.80 7.59 4.29
C GLY A 56 5.79 6.69 5.55
N SER A 57 4.77 6.80 6.40
CA SER A 57 4.65 6.03 7.64
C SER A 57 4.07 4.62 7.44
N TYR A 58 4.78 3.60 7.95
CA TYR A 58 4.29 2.21 7.97
C TYR A 58 2.96 2.06 8.72
N VAL A 59 2.75 2.86 9.77
CA VAL A 59 1.53 2.77 10.60
C VAL A 59 0.32 3.30 9.83
N CYS A 60 0.47 4.41 9.11
CA CYS A 60 -0.59 4.97 8.26
C CYS A 60 -0.98 4.02 7.12
N ARG A 61 0.01 3.39 6.48
CA ARG A 61 -0.25 2.39 5.42
C ARG A 61 -1.00 1.17 5.95
N LEU A 62 -0.61 0.65 7.12
CA LEU A 62 -1.32 -0.46 7.75
C LEU A 62 -2.77 -0.10 8.11
N ALA A 63 -3.00 1.12 8.62
CA ALA A 63 -4.34 1.58 8.93
C ALA A 63 -5.21 1.76 7.66
N PHE A 64 -4.62 2.22 6.55
CA PHE A 64 -5.28 2.27 5.25
C PHE A 64 -5.67 0.87 4.74
N GLU A 65 -4.76 -0.09 4.81
CA GLU A 65 -5.02 -1.48 4.44
C GLU A 65 -6.15 -2.08 5.28
N TRP A 66 -6.12 -1.87 6.60
CA TRP A 66 -7.18 -2.31 7.50
C TRP A 66 -8.54 -1.70 7.14
N MET A 67 -8.59 -0.39 6.86
CA MET A 67 -9.82 0.29 6.44
C MET A 67 -10.40 -0.34 5.17
N ASN A 68 -9.57 -0.61 4.17
CA ASN A 68 -10.02 -1.22 2.91
C ASN A 68 -10.55 -2.66 3.12
N GLY A 69 -10.16 -3.35 4.18
CA GLY A 69 -10.75 -4.64 4.55
C GLY A 69 -12.15 -4.56 5.19
N GLN A 70 -12.60 -3.38 5.62
CA GLN A 70 -13.88 -3.20 6.33
C GLN A 70 -15.04 -2.70 5.45
N LYS A 71 -14.74 -2.22 4.24
CA LYS A 71 -15.70 -1.61 3.31
C LYS A 71 -15.44 -2.11 1.90
N ALA A 72 -16.48 -2.16 1.06
CA ALA A 72 -16.37 -2.65 -0.31
C ALA A 72 -15.38 -1.83 -1.18
N ASP A 73 -15.37 -0.50 -1.01
CA ASP A 73 -14.36 0.37 -1.60
C ASP A 73 -14.09 1.54 -0.63
N SER A 74 -12.84 1.71 -0.24
CA SER A 74 -12.36 2.86 0.54
C SER A 74 -11.01 3.35 0.05
N SER A 75 -10.67 3.00 -1.20
CA SER A 75 -9.39 3.31 -1.82
C SER A 75 -9.11 4.81 -1.92
N ARG A 76 -10.17 5.62 -1.94
CA ARG A 76 -10.13 7.09 -2.05
C ARG A 76 -10.39 7.85 -0.75
N ASN A 77 -10.53 7.16 0.37
CA ASN A 77 -10.88 7.78 1.65
C ASN A 77 -9.67 8.34 2.41
N ILE A 78 -8.50 8.40 1.78
CA ILE A 78 -7.30 9.01 2.35
C ILE A 78 -6.73 9.99 1.34
N ASP A 79 -6.43 11.19 1.82
CA ASP A 79 -5.59 12.15 1.12
C ASP A 79 -4.22 12.16 1.80
N SER A 80 -3.23 11.63 1.09
CA SER A 80 -1.85 11.63 1.59
C SER A 80 -1.16 12.95 1.26
N VAL A 81 -0.40 13.48 2.23
CA VAL A 81 0.31 14.76 2.09
C VAL A 81 1.71 14.61 1.48
N ASP A 82 2.28 13.41 1.52
CA ASP A 82 3.63 13.10 1.06
C ASP A 82 3.62 12.17 -0.17
N ASP A 83 3.50 10.87 0.07
CA ASP A 83 3.64 9.80 -0.91
C ASP A 83 2.26 9.29 -1.35
N ILE A 84 2.19 8.68 -2.53
CA ILE A 84 1.11 7.73 -2.86
C ILE A 84 1.28 6.44 -2.07
N TYR A 85 0.22 5.67 -1.92
CA TYR A 85 0.31 4.37 -1.27
C TYR A 85 1.29 3.45 -2.01
N TYR A 86 2.16 2.77 -1.26
CA TYR A 86 3.08 1.75 -1.78
C TYR A 86 3.29 0.63 -0.77
N TYR A 87 3.57 -0.58 -1.28
CA TYR A 87 4.05 -1.68 -0.46
C TYR A 87 5.59 -1.76 -0.53
N ALA A 88 6.24 -1.97 0.61
CA ALA A 88 7.70 -2.05 0.66
C ALA A 88 8.19 -3.25 -0.18
N ARG A 89 9.15 -3.01 -1.08
CA ARG A 89 9.67 -4.00 -2.05
C ARG A 89 8.65 -4.48 -3.08
N GLN A 90 7.57 -3.72 -3.31
CA GLN A 90 6.69 -3.99 -4.43
C GLN A 90 7.46 -3.98 -5.76
N LYS A 91 7.01 -4.80 -6.72
CA LYS A 91 7.50 -4.72 -8.09
C LYS A 91 7.18 -3.32 -8.64
N LYS A 92 8.10 -2.75 -9.43
CA LYS A 92 7.90 -1.45 -10.08
C LYS A 92 6.60 -1.48 -10.90
N VAL A 93 5.67 -0.59 -10.56
CA VAL A 93 4.38 -0.47 -11.23
C VAL A 93 4.57 0.33 -12.52
N SER A 94 4.05 -0.19 -13.63
CA SER A 94 4.10 0.51 -14.91
C SER A 94 2.82 1.32 -15.13
N TYR A 95 2.96 2.42 -15.85
CA TYR A 95 1.87 3.31 -16.24
C TYR A 95 1.88 3.47 -17.75
N SER A 96 0.68 3.65 -18.30
CA SER A 96 0.48 4.00 -19.70
C SER A 96 -0.18 5.37 -19.79
N LEU A 97 0.05 6.07 -20.91
CA LEU A 97 -0.57 7.36 -21.14
C LEU A 97 -1.98 7.17 -21.70
N VAL A 98 -2.95 7.89 -21.14
CA VAL A 98 -4.31 7.97 -21.70
C VAL A 98 -4.42 9.05 -22.78
N LEU A 99 -3.49 10.01 -22.78
CA LEU A 99 -3.39 11.09 -23.76
C LEU A 99 -1.93 11.32 -24.11
N ASN A 100 -1.64 11.56 -25.39
CA ASN A 100 -0.29 11.92 -25.84
C ASN A 100 0.23 13.17 -25.09
N HIS A 101 1.54 13.23 -24.92
CA HIS A 101 2.19 14.35 -24.25
C HIS A 101 3.55 14.61 -24.85
N SER A 102 3.93 15.87 -24.99
CA SER A 102 5.25 16.26 -25.47
C SER A 102 5.94 17.14 -24.45
N VAL A 103 7.23 16.90 -24.25
CA VAL A 103 8.12 17.65 -23.37
C VAL A 103 9.38 17.99 -24.17
N GLY A 104 9.56 19.26 -24.50
CA GLY A 104 10.62 19.67 -25.44
C GLY A 104 10.46 18.96 -26.79
N ASN A 105 11.51 18.24 -27.20
CA ASN A 105 11.52 17.47 -28.45
C ASN A 105 11.00 16.03 -28.29
N GLN A 106 10.74 15.57 -27.07
CA GLN A 106 10.29 14.22 -26.81
C GLN A 106 8.76 14.15 -26.83
N THR A 107 8.21 13.15 -27.54
CA THR A 107 6.77 12.88 -27.56
C THR A 107 6.48 11.48 -27.04
N PHE A 108 5.60 11.43 -26.04
CA PHE A 108 5.08 10.23 -25.40
C PHE A 108 3.71 9.92 -25.98
N TYR A 109 3.57 8.71 -26.51
CA TYR A 109 2.32 8.24 -27.09
C TYR A 109 1.54 7.42 -26.05
N THR A 110 0.25 7.20 -26.31
CA THR A 110 -0.59 6.34 -25.46
C THR A 110 -0.07 4.89 -25.35
N THR A 111 0.74 4.46 -26.30
CA THR A 111 1.43 3.15 -26.30
C THR A 111 2.69 3.11 -25.45
N SER A 112 3.22 4.26 -25.04
CA SER A 112 4.42 4.36 -24.21
C SER A 112 4.17 3.77 -22.82
N ARG A 113 5.15 3.01 -22.33
CA ARG A 113 5.19 2.53 -20.95
C ARG A 113 6.20 3.36 -20.17
N VAL A 114 5.75 3.86 -19.04
CA VAL A 114 6.57 4.65 -18.12
C VAL A 114 6.46 4.09 -16.71
N TYR A 115 7.42 4.42 -15.87
CA TYR A 115 7.41 4.05 -14.46
C TYR A 115 7.51 5.31 -13.62
N LEU A 116 6.80 5.36 -12.50
CA LEU A 116 6.99 6.45 -11.54
C LEU A 116 8.40 6.37 -10.95
N HIS A 117 9.10 7.49 -10.93
CA HIS A 117 10.38 7.64 -10.25
C HIS A 117 10.16 7.99 -8.77
N ASP A 118 9.25 8.92 -8.51
CA ASP A 118 8.86 9.35 -7.16
C ASP A 118 7.42 8.96 -6.82
N TYR A 119 7.15 8.81 -5.52
CA TYR A 119 5.82 8.58 -4.99
C TYR A 119 5.14 9.89 -4.57
N ASN A 120 5.85 11.01 -4.61
CA ASN A 120 5.37 12.32 -4.16
C ASN A 120 4.06 12.72 -4.85
N PHE A 121 3.05 13.08 -4.06
CA PHE A 121 1.76 13.50 -4.56
C PHE A 121 1.85 14.88 -5.25
N GLY A 122 1.55 14.92 -6.54
CA GLY A 122 1.67 16.15 -7.33
C GLY A 122 0.83 16.16 -8.61
N ARG A 123 0.58 17.38 -9.12
CA ARG A 123 -0.09 17.59 -10.43
C ARG A 123 0.72 17.02 -11.59
N TYR A 124 2.04 17.10 -11.47
CA TYR A 124 3.01 16.47 -12.37
C TYR A 124 3.73 15.37 -11.61
N ARG A 125 4.03 14.27 -12.30
CA ARG A 125 4.75 13.11 -11.79
C ARG A 125 6.05 12.95 -12.54
N THR A 126 7.10 12.62 -11.83
CA THR A 126 8.39 12.28 -12.45
C THR A 126 8.32 10.83 -12.91
N VAL A 127 8.53 10.60 -14.20
CA VAL A 127 8.48 9.28 -14.81
C VAL A 127 9.76 8.95 -15.55
N GLU A 128 10.10 7.67 -15.55
CA GLU A 128 11.18 7.07 -16.32
C GLU A 128 10.59 6.25 -17.47
N ILE A 129 11.21 6.28 -18.65
CA ILE A 129 10.80 5.44 -19.80
C ILE A 129 11.40 4.05 -19.64
N ALA A 130 10.69 3.00 -20.06
CA ALA A 130 11.18 1.63 -19.90
C ALA A 130 12.55 1.34 -20.51
N ASP A 131 12.91 2.05 -21.59
CA ASP A 131 14.13 1.82 -22.36
C ASP A 131 15.12 3.01 -22.27
N SER A 132 14.88 3.99 -21.39
CA SER A 132 15.75 5.16 -21.21
C SER A 132 15.82 5.56 -19.73
N PRO A 133 17.02 5.81 -19.18
CA PRO A 133 17.18 6.28 -17.81
C PRO A 133 16.76 7.75 -17.63
N GLU A 134 16.30 8.41 -18.70
CA GLU A 134 15.87 9.80 -18.65
C GLU A 134 14.53 9.96 -17.93
N GLU A 135 14.46 11.04 -17.15
CA GLU A 135 13.29 11.38 -16.36
C GLU A 135 12.53 12.56 -16.96
N TYR A 136 11.21 12.45 -16.95
CA TYR A 136 10.31 13.44 -17.52
C TYR A 136 9.17 13.75 -16.56
N LYS A 137 8.74 15.02 -16.53
CA LYS A 137 7.56 15.43 -15.77
C LYS A 137 6.32 15.32 -16.64
N ILE A 138 5.40 14.44 -16.27
CA ILE A 138 4.13 14.22 -16.98
C ILE A 138 2.95 14.58 -16.07
N PRO A 139 1.90 15.28 -16.56
CA PRO A 139 0.70 15.52 -15.77
C PRO A 139 0.05 14.22 -15.28
N GLY A 140 -0.22 14.11 -13.97
CA GLY A 140 -0.72 12.88 -13.35
C GLY A 140 -2.04 12.37 -13.93
N TYR A 141 -2.94 13.28 -14.35
CA TYR A 141 -4.21 12.91 -14.98
C TYR A 141 -4.05 12.21 -16.35
N LYS A 142 -2.86 12.26 -16.96
CA LYS A 142 -2.55 11.55 -18.20
C LYS A 142 -2.05 10.13 -17.96
N LEU A 143 -1.76 9.75 -16.73
CA LEU A 143 -1.22 8.44 -16.38
C LEU A 143 -2.35 7.50 -15.95
N LYS A 144 -2.31 6.28 -16.46
CA LYS A 144 -3.15 5.17 -16.04
C LYS A 144 -2.28 4.03 -15.57
N GLU A 145 -2.53 3.55 -14.37
CA GLU A 145 -1.85 2.40 -13.80
C GLU A 145 -2.15 1.13 -14.60
N ASN A 146 -1.11 0.36 -14.93
CA ASN A 146 -1.25 -0.95 -15.55
C ASN A 146 -1.31 -2.02 -14.46
N LEU A 147 -2.46 -2.66 -14.33
CA LEU A 147 -2.69 -3.71 -13.33
C LEU A 147 -1.73 -4.90 -13.56
N LEU A 148 -1.09 -5.33 -12.48
CA LEU A 148 -0.27 -6.53 -12.46
C LEU A 148 -1.13 -7.72 -12.03
N TYR A 149 -1.18 -8.75 -12.88
CA TYR A 149 -1.88 -9.99 -12.58
C TYR A 149 -0.88 -11.08 -12.22
N THR A 150 -1.20 -11.85 -11.19
CA THR A 150 -0.48 -13.07 -10.83
C THR A 150 -1.47 -14.15 -10.47
N ASN A 151 -1.16 -15.39 -10.84
CA ASN A 151 -2.02 -16.53 -10.52
C ASN A 151 -1.75 -16.95 -9.08
N PHE A 152 -2.75 -16.77 -8.21
CA PHE A 152 -2.74 -17.37 -6.88
C PHE A 152 -3.47 -18.70 -6.94
N LYS A 153 -3.03 -19.67 -6.12
CA LYS A 153 -3.77 -20.92 -5.96
C LYS A 153 -5.12 -20.57 -5.30
N ALA A 154 -6.21 -20.85 -5.99
CA ALA A 154 -7.54 -20.68 -5.41
C ALA A 154 -7.73 -21.66 -4.24
N PHE A 155 -8.47 -21.23 -3.23
CA PHE A 155 -8.86 -22.10 -2.12
C PHE A 155 -10.02 -22.99 -2.57
N GLU A 156 -9.72 -23.99 -3.39
CA GLU A 156 -10.74 -24.88 -4.00
C GLU A 156 -11.47 -25.76 -2.96
N ASP A 157 -10.86 -25.97 -1.79
CA ASP A 157 -11.38 -26.85 -0.73
C ASP A 157 -11.93 -26.11 0.51
N VAL A 158 -12.12 -24.79 0.42
CA VAL A 158 -12.67 -24.00 1.54
C VAL A 158 -14.16 -23.81 1.32
N ASN A 159 -14.97 -24.67 1.92
CA ASN A 159 -16.40 -24.40 2.12
C ASN A 159 -16.53 -23.23 3.10
N LEU A 160 -16.98 -22.08 2.59
CA LEU A 160 -17.29 -20.88 3.37
C LEU A 160 -18.65 -20.98 4.07
#